data_AF-A0A1G2H7M3-F1
#
_entry.id   AF-A0A1G2H7M3-F1
#
_cell.length_a   1.000
_cell.length_b   1.000
_cell.length_c   1.000
_cell.angle_alpha   90.00
_cell.angle_beta   90.00
_cell.angle_gamma   90.00
#
_symmetry.space_group_name_H-M   'P 1'
#
loop_
_entity.id
_entity.type
_entity.pdbx_description
1 polymer ?
#
loop_
_entity_poly.entity_id
_entity_poly.type
_entity_poly.pdbx_seq_one_letter_code
_entity_poly.pdbx_strand_id
1 'polypeptide(L)'
;MTAEKIVEQLTLMVPERAGGDVPEDPQYGLFGAAYLTSAYINQIGLKRYDFTISDSPAHNLLDKRELTRIYGDEVFAKAAENGYNINPNDLPAIDDVVHDLLITAHTFFLQVGSHEETTRFWTNMFGSERVVVLPSTELLPQVEAVIIGLTEGTLELVQVEEFLRENNVGRVDAESIARSVVNIPIGAQAALPNFIKRPRKGDFFREKTDLWPLGEDEVGVESKKLEDGPVWL
;
A
#
# COMPACT_ATOMS: atom_id res chain seq x y z
N MET A 1 1.87 -14.60 19.47
CA MET A 1 3.18 -13.96 19.66
C MET A 1 3.77 -13.34 18.38
N THR A 2 4.04 -14.08 17.29
CA THR A 2 4.67 -13.44 16.08
C THR A 2 3.71 -12.56 15.28
N ALA A 3 2.42 -12.90 15.24
CA ALA A 3 1.41 -12.07 14.58
C ALA A 3 1.09 -10.79 15.37
N GLU A 4 1.06 -10.85 16.71
CA GLU A 4 0.80 -9.68 17.57
C GLU A 4 1.88 -8.61 17.40
N LYS A 5 3.16 -9.00 17.37
CA LYS A 5 4.26 -8.04 17.12
C LYS A 5 4.17 -7.41 15.72
N ILE A 6 3.76 -8.16 14.70
CA ILE A 6 3.57 -7.60 13.33
C ILE A 6 2.37 -6.65 13.31
N VAL A 7 1.26 -7.01 13.96
CA VAL A 7 0.08 -6.15 14.09
C VAL A 7 0.42 -4.87 14.84
N GLU A 8 1.19 -4.97 15.93
CA GLU A 8 1.67 -3.82 16.71
C GLU A 8 2.57 -2.91 15.86
N GLN A 9 3.47 -3.47 15.06
CA GLN A 9 4.30 -2.67 14.14
C GLN A 9 3.49 -2.04 13.00
N LEU A 10 2.50 -2.76 12.45
CA LEU A 10 1.59 -2.20 11.46
C LEU A 10 0.76 -1.06 12.06
N THR A 11 0.35 -1.15 13.33
CA THR A 11 -0.33 -0.04 14.01
C THR A 11 0.60 1.17 14.22
N LEU A 12 1.90 0.95 14.45
CA LEU A 12 2.89 2.04 14.55
C LEU A 12 3.20 2.69 13.19
N MET A 13 2.89 2.03 12.08
CA MET A 13 3.02 2.57 10.72
C MET A 13 1.78 3.36 10.26
N VAL A 14 0.68 3.31 11.02
CA VAL A 14 -0.49 4.15 10.78
C VAL A 14 -0.22 5.54 11.37
N PRO A 15 -0.36 6.63 10.59
CA PRO A 15 -0.14 7.96 11.14
C PRO A 15 -1.14 8.26 12.28
N GLU A 16 -0.64 8.30 13.52
CA GLU A 16 -1.44 8.58 14.73
C GLU A 16 -1.74 10.07 14.95
N ARG A 17 -1.29 10.96 14.05
CA ARG A 17 -1.45 12.42 14.19
C ARG A 17 -1.92 13.04 12.88
N ALA A 18 -2.79 14.04 12.98
CA ALA A 18 -2.99 15.00 11.91
C ALA A 18 -1.66 15.74 11.67
N GLY A 19 -1.25 15.87 10.41
CA GLY A 19 -0.09 16.67 10.02
C GLY A 19 -0.18 18.10 10.56
N GLY A 20 0.97 18.75 10.77
CA GLY A 20 1.01 20.18 11.09
C GLY A 20 0.68 21.04 9.86
N ASP A 21 0.61 22.37 10.02
CA ASP A 21 0.30 23.33 8.94
C ASP A 21 1.37 23.41 7.81
N VAL A 22 2.36 22.51 7.80
CA VAL A 22 3.39 22.49 6.77
C VAL A 22 2.84 21.68 5.58
N PRO A 23 2.89 22.22 4.35
CA PRO A 23 2.50 21.48 3.16
C PRO A 23 3.16 20.12 3.13
N GLU A 24 2.37 19.07 2.95
CA GLU A 24 2.90 17.71 2.81
C GLU A 24 3.53 17.55 1.42
N ASP A 25 4.51 16.64 1.30
CA ASP A 25 5.18 16.35 0.03
C ASP A 25 4.91 14.90 -0.45
N PRO A 26 3.63 14.54 -0.73
CA PRO A 26 3.27 13.19 -1.13
C PRO A 26 3.94 12.75 -2.44
N GLN A 27 4.37 13.70 -3.27
CA GLN A 27 5.08 13.41 -4.52
C GLN A 27 6.37 12.60 -4.34
N TYR A 28 7.07 12.76 -3.22
CA TYR A 28 8.26 11.95 -2.96
C TYR A 28 7.88 10.51 -2.61
N GLY A 29 6.81 10.32 -1.83
CA GLY A 29 6.24 9.00 -1.58
C GLY A 29 5.82 8.30 -2.88
N LEU A 30 5.17 9.01 -3.79
CA LEU A 30 4.80 8.51 -5.12
C LEU A 30 6.02 8.12 -5.96
N PHE A 31 7.11 8.88 -5.91
CA PHE A 31 8.36 8.52 -6.57
C PHE A 31 8.94 7.21 -6.02
N GLY A 32 8.99 7.07 -4.69
CA GLY A 32 9.46 5.83 -4.05
C GLY A 32 8.58 4.63 -4.40
N ALA A 33 7.27 4.85 -4.43
CA ALA A 33 6.30 3.86 -4.88
C ALA A 33 6.53 3.45 -6.35
N ALA A 34 6.65 4.40 -7.27
CA ALA A 34 6.75 4.11 -8.70
C ALA A 34 8.08 3.42 -9.06
N TYR A 35 9.20 3.93 -8.52
CA TYR A 35 10.52 3.63 -9.06
C TYR A 35 11.46 2.88 -8.12
N LEU A 36 11.25 2.98 -6.81
CA LEU A 36 12.11 2.32 -5.82
C LEU A 36 11.52 1.00 -5.30
N THR A 37 10.21 0.77 -5.52
CA THR A 37 9.53 -0.42 -5.04
C THR A 37 9.59 -1.56 -6.06
N SER A 38 10.18 -2.68 -5.66
CA SER A 38 10.18 -3.93 -6.43
C SER A 38 9.41 -5.01 -5.69
N ALA A 39 8.11 -5.14 -5.98
CA ALA A 39 7.26 -6.12 -5.30
C ALA A 39 7.20 -7.44 -6.08
N TYR A 40 7.36 -8.56 -5.37
CA TYR A 40 7.25 -9.91 -5.95
C TYR A 40 5.95 -10.12 -6.74
N ILE A 41 4.85 -9.55 -6.24
CA ILE A 41 3.51 -9.66 -6.86
C ILE A 41 3.52 -9.18 -8.31
N ASN A 42 4.37 -8.20 -8.66
CA ASN A 42 4.55 -7.71 -10.02
C ASN A 42 5.23 -8.73 -10.93
N GLN A 43 6.20 -9.49 -10.40
CA GLN A 43 6.92 -10.52 -11.16
C GLN A 43 6.00 -11.66 -11.60
N ILE A 44 4.93 -11.91 -10.85
CA ILE A 44 3.91 -12.88 -11.23
C ILE A 44 2.77 -12.26 -12.06
N GLY A 45 2.90 -11.02 -12.52
CA GLY A 45 1.94 -10.35 -13.39
C GLY A 45 0.68 -9.84 -12.68
N LEU A 46 0.77 -9.63 -11.36
CA LEU A 46 -0.26 -8.97 -10.56
C LEU A 46 0.17 -7.55 -10.20
N LYS A 47 -0.77 -6.74 -9.70
CA LYS A 47 -0.45 -5.39 -9.23
C LYS A 47 -0.35 -5.38 -7.71
N ARG A 48 0.59 -4.59 -7.17
CA ARG A 48 0.63 -4.33 -5.73
C ARG A 48 -0.44 -3.31 -5.35
N TYR A 49 -0.73 -3.15 -4.07
CA TYR A 49 -1.54 -2.03 -3.59
C TYR A 49 -0.63 -0.89 -3.15
N ASP A 50 -1.07 0.34 -3.39
CA ASP A 50 -0.38 1.54 -2.96
C ASP A 50 -1.42 2.57 -2.51
N PHE A 51 -1.30 3.03 -1.26
CA PHE A 51 -2.24 3.98 -0.66
C PHE A 51 -1.48 5.24 -0.29
N THR A 52 -1.76 6.32 -1.02
CA THR A 52 -1.25 7.65 -0.67
C THR A 52 -2.30 8.37 0.16
N ILE A 53 -1.95 8.79 1.37
CA ILE A 53 -2.87 9.43 2.32
C ILE A 53 -2.41 10.88 2.53
N SER A 54 -3.28 11.85 2.33
CA SER A 54 -3.01 13.27 2.58
C SER A 54 -4.31 14.07 2.64
N ASP A 55 -4.31 15.23 3.29
CA ASP A 55 -5.37 16.25 3.19
C ASP A 55 -5.06 17.34 2.14
N SER A 56 -3.88 17.28 1.51
CA SER A 56 -3.34 18.36 0.67
C SER A 56 -3.04 17.92 -0.78
N PRO A 57 -3.02 18.87 -1.74
CA PRO A 57 -2.47 18.63 -3.07
C PRO A 57 -0.96 18.38 -3.04
N ALA A 58 -0.42 17.68 -4.04
CA ALA A 58 1.03 17.58 -4.21
C ALA A 58 1.61 18.82 -4.90
N HIS A 59 2.92 19.00 -4.75
CA HIS A 59 3.69 19.87 -5.64
C HIS A 59 3.91 19.19 -7.00
N ASN A 60 3.86 19.96 -8.10
CA ASN A 60 4.02 19.44 -9.46
C ASN A 60 5.45 19.05 -9.83
N LEU A 61 6.44 19.34 -8.97
CA LEU A 61 7.86 19.18 -9.29
C LEU A 61 8.57 18.37 -8.21
N LEU A 62 9.44 17.48 -8.66
CA LEU A 62 10.41 16.80 -7.80
C LEU A 62 11.69 17.63 -7.72
N ASP A 63 12.32 17.64 -6.54
CA ASP A 63 13.65 18.21 -6.35
C ASP A 63 14.69 17.11 -6.11
N LYS A 64 15.79 17.16 -6.86
CA LYS A 64 16.88 16.19 -6.74
C LYS A 64 17.48 16.15 -5.33
N ARG A 65 17.68 17.32 -4.71
CA ARG A 65 18.26 17.41 -3.35
C ARG A 65 17.33 16.78 -2.34
N GLU A 66 16.02 16.98 -2.48
CA GLU A 66 15.04 16.32 -1.61
C GLU A 66 15.01 14.81 -1.81
N LEU A 67 15.02 14.33 -3.06
CA LEU A 67 15.13 12.89 -3.34
C LEU A 67 16.39 12.27 -2.73
N THR A 68 17.54 12.94 -2.85
CA THR A 68 18.79 12.51 -2.23
C THR A 68 18.75 12.59 -0.70
N ARG A 69 18.12 13.61 -0.13
CA ARG A 69 17.96 13.76 1.32
C ARG A 69 17.08 12.65 1.90
N ILE A 70 16.01 12.28 1.21
CA ILE A 70 15.01 11.31 1.67
C ILE A 70 15.49 9.88 1.45
N TYR A 71 16.00 9.56 0.26
CA TYR A 71 16.32 8.18 -0.16
C TYR A 71 17.83 7.87 -0.21
N GLY A 72 18.69 8.87 -0.02
CA GLY A 72 20.14 8.74 -0.08
C GLY A 72 20.73 9.01 -1.48
N ASP A 73 22.06 9.07 -1.54
CA ASP A 73 22.83 9.40 -2.76
C ASP A 73 22.63 8.38 -3.90
N GLU A 74 22.24 7.15 -3.56
CA GLU A 74 22.06 6.05 -4.51
C GLU A 74 20.66 5.97 -5.14
N VAL A 75 19.76 6.91 -4.84
CA VAL A 75 18.33 6.87 -5.26
C VAL A 75 18.14 6.59 -6.76
N PHE A 76 18.92 7.23 -7.63
CA PHE A 76 18.81 7.05 -9.09
C PHE A 76 19.42 5.73 -9.56
N ALA A 77 20.46 5.24 -8.89
CA ALA A 77 21.03 3.92 -9.17
C ALA A 77 20.02 2.83 -8.80
N LYS A 78 19.30 2.99 -7.67
CA LYS A 78 18.23 2.08 -7.27
C LYS A 78 17.03 2.10 -8.20
N ALA A 79 16.62 3.27 -8.69
CA ALA A 79 15.61 3.36 -9.74
C ALA A 79 16.05 2.58 -11.01
N ALA A 80 17.33 2.71 -11.40
CA ALA A 80 17.87 2.00 -12.55
C ALA A 80 17.96 0.48 -12.36
N GLU A 81 18.29 0.01 -11.14
CA GLU A 81 18.22 -1.42 -10.78
C GLU A 81 16.81 -2.00 -10.96
N ASN A 82 15.77 -1.17 -10.72
CA ASN A 82 14.37 -1.52 -10.94
C ASN A 82 13.90 -1.31 -12.39
N GLY A 83 14.79 -0.92 -13.31
CA GLY A 83 14.49 -0.73 -14.73
C GLY A 83 14.08 0.69 -15.14
N TYR A 84 14.18 1.67 -14.24
CA TYR A 84 13.82 3.07 -14.51
C TYR A 84 15.06 3.94 -14.67
N ASN A 85 15.34 4.39 -15.90
CA ASN A 85 16.48 5.25 -16.19
C ASN A 85 16.12 6.74 -16.03
N ILE A 86 16.12 7.23 -14.79
CA ILE A 86 15.73 8.60 -14.44
C ILE A 86 16.94 9.53 -14.57
N ASN A 87 16.80 10.60 -15.36
CA ASN A 87 17.82 11.64 -15.47
C ASN A 87 17.76 12.57 -14.25
N PRO A 88 18.80 12.66 -13.41
CA PRO A 88 18.76 13.52 -12.21
C PRO A 88 18.66 15.03 -12.52
N ASN A 89 18.91 15.45 -13.76
CA ASN A 89 18.81 16.83 -14.19
C ASN A 89 17.50 17.15 -14.92
N ASP A 90 16.66 16.13 -15.13
CA ASP A 90 15.38 16.22 -15.86
C ASP A 90 14.44 15.18 -15.22
N LEU A 91 13.92 15.55 -14.05
CA LEU A 91 13.09 14.66 -13.23
C LEU A 91 11.68 14.56 -13.83
N PRO A 92 11.03 13.39 -13.72
CA PRO A 92 9.68 13.21 -14.22
C PRO A 92 8.70 14.15 -13.52
N ALA A 93 7.68 14.58 -14.26
CA ALA A 93 6.56 15.30 -13.67
C ALA A 93 5.67 14.31 -12.89
N ILE A 94 4.84 14.82 -11.99
CA ILE A 94 4.07 13.95 -11.07
C ILE A 94 3.01 13.12 -11.82
N ASP A 95 2.48 13.63 -12.91
CA ASP A 95 1.60 12.88 -13.81
C ASP A 95 2.31 11.68 -14.43
N ASP A 96 3.57 11.83 -14.87
CA ASP A 96 4.39 10.70 -15.36
C ASP A 96 4.63 9.66 -14.25
N VAL A 97 4.95 10.11 -13.03
CA VAL A 97 5.15 9.24 -11.86
C VAL A 97 3.88 8.44 -11.55
N VAL A 98 2.71 9.10 -11.54
CA VAL A 98 1.42 8.46 -11.29
C VAL A 98 1.07 7.48 -12.41
N HIS A 99 1.32 7.84 -13.67
CA HIS A 99 1.11 6.94 -14.80
C HIS A 99 1.94 5.66 -14.68
N ASP A 100 3.24 5.78 -14.39
CA ASP A 100 4.12 4.62 -14.20
C ASP A 100 3.72 3.78 -12.98
N LEU A 101 3.31 4.44 -11.90
CA LEU A 101 2.80 3.77 -10.71
C LEU A 101 1.53 2.96 -11.02
N LEU A 102 0.59 3.50 -11.78
CA LEU A 102 -0.65 2.82 -12.18
C LEU A 102 -0.42 1.59 -13.06
N ILE A 103 0.73 1.48 -13.73
CA ILE A 103 1.10 0.27 -14.49
C ILE A 103 1.40 -0.89 -13.51
N THR A 104 2.05 -0.60 -12.38
CA THR A 104 2.55 -1.61 -11.45
C THR A 104 1.67 -1.80 -10.21
N ALA A 105 0.79 -0.85 -9.89
CA ALA A 105 -0.02 -0.86 -8.68
C ALA A 105 -1.51 -0.56 -8.93
N HIS A 106 -2.35 -1.11 -8.06
CA HIS A 106 -3.68 -0.61 -7.75
C HIS A 106 -3.52 0.53 -6.74
N THR A 107 -3.31 1.72 -7.27
CA THR A 107 -3.07 2.91 -6.44
C THR A 107 -4.35 3.65 -6.11
N PHE A 108 -4.47 4.09 -4.87
CA PHE A 108 -5.57 4.92 -4.41
C PHE A 108 -5.04 6.11 -3.61
N PHE A 109 -5.62 7.28 -3.84
CA PHE A 109 -5.45 8.43 -2.98
C PHE A 109 -6.57 8.45 -1.94
N LEU A 110 -6.18 8.38 -0.67
CA LEU A 110 -7.08 8.39 0.47
C LEU A 110 -7.06 9.78 1.10
N GLN A 111 -8.08 10.57 0.78
CA GLN A 111 -8.13 11.97 1.19
C GLN A 111 -8.57 12.09 2.66
N VAL A 112 -7.77 12.77 3.48
CA VAL A 112 -8.19 13.21 4.80
C VAL A 112 -8.96 14.53 4.66
N GLY A 113 -10.14 14.62 5.27
CA GLY A 113 -11.05 15.74 5.06
C GLY A 113 -11.70 15.73 3.67
N SER A 114 -12.36 16.84 3.29
CA SER A 114 -13.17 16.91 2.06
C SER A 114 -12.97 18.21 1.27
N HIS A 115 -11.76 18.79 1.35
CA HIS A 115 -11.39 19.96 0.58
C HIS A 115 -11.48 19.70 -0.92
N GLU A 116 -12.31 20.49 -1.62
CA GLU A 116 -12.61 20.31 -3.05
C GLU A 116 -11.36 20.47 -3.93
N GLU A 117 -10.44 21.37 -3.56
CA GLU A 117 -9.19 21.59 -4.28
C GLU A 117 -8.31 20.33 -4.28
N THR A 118 -8.13 19.71 -3.12
CA THR A 118 -7.43 18.44 -2.96
C THR A 118 -8.10 17.33 -3.79
N THR A 119 -9.43 17.21 -3.68
CA THR A 119 -10.19 16.19 -4.44
C THR A 119 -10.00 16.38 -5.95
N ARG A 120 -10.10 17.61 -6.44
CA ARG A 120 -9.96 17.93 -7.87
C ARG A 120 -8.55 17.65 -8.36
N PHE A 121 -7.53 18.05 -7.61
CA PHE A 121 -6.13 17.81 -7.94
C PHE A 121 -5.86 16.31 -8.13
N TRP A 122 -6.21 15.50 -7.12
CA TRP A 122 -5.94 14.07 -7.16
C TRP A 122 -6.85 13.31 -8.13
N THR A 123 -8.06 13.80 -8.39
CA THR A 123 -8.94 13.24 -9.43
C THR A 123 -8.33 13.43 -10.81
N ASN A 124 -7.69 14.56 -11.07
CA ASN A 124 -7.00 14.80 -12.35
C ASN A 124 -5.78 13.89 -12.53
N MET A 125 -5.11 13.53 -11.44
CA MET A 125 -3.92 12.66 -11.47
C MET A 125 -4.27 11.17 -11.56
N PHE A 126 -5.17 10.68 -10.71
CA PHE A 126 -5.46 9.25 -10.55
C PHE A 126 -6.75 8.77 -11.24
N GLY A 127 -7.64 9.70 -11.63
CA GLY A 127 -9.02 9.39 -11.97
C GLY A 127 -9.94 9.30 -10.74
N SER A 128 -11.21 9.62 -10.92
CA SER A 128 -12.20 9.71 -9.84
C SER A 128 -12.43 8.39 -9.10
N GLU A 129 -12.24 7.26 -9.78
CA GLU A 129 -12.39 5.91 -9.22
C GLU A 129 -11.24 5.49 -8.28
N ARG A 130 -10.19 6.33 -8.17
CA ARG A 130 -9.02 6.09 -7.31
C ARG A 130 -8.88 7.13 -6.20
N VAL A 131 -9.79 8.10 -6.11
CA VAL A 131 -9.83 9.08 -5.02
C VAL A 131 -10.95 8.69 -4.05
N VAL A 132 -10.56 8.34 -2.83
CA VAL A 132 -11.48 7.90 -1.77
C VAL A 132 -11.40 8.91 -0.62
N VAL A 133 -12.52 9.56 -0.31
CA VAL A 133 -12.59 10.47 0.85
C VAL A 133 -12.75 9.63 2.11
N LEU A 134 -11.76 9.69 3.00
CA LEU A 134 -11.77 8.95 4.25
C LEU A 134 -12.85 9.51 5.20
N PRO A 135 -13.76 8.67 5.73
CA PRO A 135 -14.72 9.13 6.74
C PRO A 135 -14.04 9.56 8.04
N SER A 136 -12.97 8.87 8.43
CA SER A 136 -12.09 9.16 9.57
C SER A 136 -10.75 8.45 9.35
N THR A 137 -9.66 9.01 9.89
CA THR A 137 -8.34 8.35 9.89
C THR A 137 -8.33 7.09 10.75
N GLU A 138 -9.20 7.01 11.77
CA GLU A 138 -9.37 5.81 12.62
C GLU A 138 -9.97 4.62 11.84
N LEU A 139 -10.62 4.89 10.70
CA LEU A 139 -11.25 3.88 9.84
C LEU A 139 -10.37 3.50 8.64
N LEU A 140 -9.13 4.00 8.59
CA LEU A 140 -8.20 3.74 7.50
C LEU A 140 -8.02 2.23 7.22
N PRO A 141 -7.75 1.36 8.22
CA PRO A 141 -7.57 -0.07 7.96
C PRO A 141 -8.81 -0.73 7.35
N GLN A 142 -10.01 -0.30 7.76
CA GLN A 142 -11.27 -0.82 7.26
C GLN A 142 -11.52 -0.37 5.82
N VAL A 143 -11.20 0.89 5.49
CA VAL A 143 -11.27 1.40 4.12
C VAL A 143 -10.30 0.65 3.20
N GLU A 144 -9.05 0.48 3.60
CA GLU A 144 -8.05 -0.27 2.83
C GLU A 144 -8.48 -1.73 2.62
N ALA A 145 -8.96 -2.40 3.68
CA ALA A 145 -9.45 -3.77 3.59
C ALA A 145 -10.62 -3.91 2.60
N VAL A 146 -11.56 -2.95 2.60
CA VAL A 146 -12.68 -2.93 1.67
C VAL A 146 -12.20 -2.67 0.24
N ILE A 147 -11.26 -1.74 0.04
CA ILE A 147 -10.68 -1.48 -1.28
C ILE A 147 -10.03 -2.74 -1.84
N ILE A 148 -9.22 -3.42 -1.04
CA ILE A 148 -8.57 -4.68 -1.42
C ILE A 148 -9.63 -5.76 -1.69
N GLY A 149 -10.61 -5.93 -0.82
CA GLY A 149 -11.66 -6.95 -0.99
C GLY A 149 -12.45 -6.76 -2.29
N LEU A 150 -12.84 -5.52 -2.60
CA LEU A 150 -13.56 -5.17 -3.82
C LEU A 150 -12.68 -5.36 -5.06
N THR A 151 -11.43 -4.91 -5.03
CA THR A 151 -10.51 -5.01 -6.18
C THR A 151 -10.05 -6.45 -6.44
N GLU A 152 -9.92 -7.29 -5.41
CA GLU A 152 -9.67 -8.72 -5.52
C GLU A 152 -10.93 -9.55 -5.87
N GLY A 153 -12.11 -8.92 -5.85
CA GLY A 153 -13.39 -9.61 -6.10
C GLY A 153 -13.76 -10.63 -5.02
N THR A 154 -13.22 -10.49 -3.81
CA THR A 154 -13.60 -11.30 -2.64
C THR A 154 -14.75 -10.68 -1.85
N LEU A 155 -15.07 -9.42 -2.15
CA LEU A 155 -16.19 -8.65 -1.61
C LEU A 155 -16.96 -8.01 -2.76
N GLU A 156 -18.29 -8.05 -2.70
CA GLU A 156 -19.15 -7.24 -3.57
C GLU A 156 -19.57 -5.95 -2.87
N LEU A 157 -19.83 -4.88 -3.63
CA LEU A 157 -20.21 -3.58 -3.06
C LEU A 157 -21.45 -3.67 -2.14
N VAL A 158 -22.41 -4.53 -2.49
CA VAL A 158 -23.63 -4.75 -1.70
C VAL A 158 -23.37 -5.46 -0.37
N GLN A 159 -22.23 -6.14 -0.22
CA GLN A 159 -21.84 -6.88 0.97
C GLN A 159 -20.97 -6.06 1.92
N VAL A 160 -20.48 -4.88 1.50
CA VAL A 160 -19.51 -4.07 2.27
C VAL A 160 -20.01 -3.76 3.68
N GLU A 161 -21.25 -3.28 3.81
CA GLU A 161 -21.79 -2.91 5.12
C GLU A 161 -21.93 -4.14 6.04
N GLU A 162 -22.39 -5.27 5.51
CA GLU A 162 -22.53 -6.52 6.27
C GLU A 162 -21.16 -7.04 6.72
N PHE A 163 -20.20 -7.12 5.80
CA PHE A 163 -18.82 -7.52 6.07
C PHE A 163 -18.17 -6.67 7.17
N LEU A 164 -18.31 -5.34 7.10
CA LEU A 164 -17.75 -4.44 8.11
C LEU A 164 -18.42 -4.66 9.48
N ARG A 165 -19.73 -4.86 9.50
CA ARG A 165 -20.47 -5.10 10.75
C ARG A 165 -20.14 -6.45 11.40
N GLU A 166 -19.93 -7.50 10.61
CA GLU A 166 -19.45 -8.80 11.11
C GLU A 166 -18.05 -8.68 11.76
N ASN A 167 -17.27 -7.68 11.34
CA ASN A 167 -15.95 -7.37 11.87
C ASN A 167 -15.96 -6.21 12.88
N ASN A 168 -17.08 -6.01 13.59
CA ASN A 168 -17.25 -5.07 14.71
C ASN A 168 -17.16 -3.57 14.35
N VAL A 169 -17.37 -3.19 13.09
CA VAL A 169 -17.49 -1.79 12.70
C VAL A 169 -18.91 -1.29 13.00
N GLY A 170 -19.02 -0.10 13.59
CA GLY A 170 -20.30 0.53 13.89
C GLY A 170 -21.14 0.74 12.62
N ARG A 171 -22.47 0.69 12.74
CA ARG A 171 -23.38 0.83 11.58
C ARG A 171 -23.13 2.12 10.79
N VAL A 172 -22.96 3.25 11.48
CA VAL A 172 -22.75 4.57 10.86
C VAL A 172 -21.41 4.62 10.10
N ASP A 173 -20.37 4.02 10.67
CA ASP A 173 -19.04 3.95 10.05
C ASP A 173 -19.07 3.03 8.83
N ALA A 174 -19.73 1.88 8.94
CA ALA A 174 -19.90 0.94 7.83
C ALA A 174 -20.62 1.58 6.64
N GLU A 175 -21.74 2.28 6.87
CA GLU A 175 -22.46 3.04 5.84
C GLU A 175 -21.58 4.15 5.23
N SER A 176 -20.72 4.78 6.03
CA SER A 176 -19.83 5.86 5.55
C SER A 176 -18.68 5.32 4.70
N ILE A 177 -18.09 4.19 5.09
CA ILE A 177 -17.07 3.48 4.31
C ILE A 177 -17.68 2.97 2.99
N ALA A 178 -18.86 2.37 3.01
CA ALA A 178 -19.53 1.89 1.80
C ALA A 178 -19.76 3.02 0.78
N ARG A 179 -20.12 4.23 1.26
CA ARG A 179 -20.24 5.42 0.41
C ARG A 179 -18.90 5.90 -0.15
N SER A 180 -17.82 5.85 0.62
CA SER A 180 -16.52 6.37 0.16
C SER A 180 -15.89 5.53 -0.94
N VAL A 181 -16.20 4.23 -0.99
CA VAL A 181 -15.61 3.27 -1.95
C VAL A 181 -16.51 2.95 -3.15
N VAL A 182 -17.66 3.60 -3.29
CA VAL A 182 -18.70 3.25 -4.28
C VAL A 182 -18.20 3.25 -5.74
N ASN A 183 -17.19 4.06 -6.06
CA ASN A 183 -16.70 4.25 -7.42
C ASN A 183 -15.44 3.44 -7.75
N ILE A 184 -14.88 2.68 -6.81
CA ILE A 184 -13.61 1.98 -7.04
C ILE A 184 -13.78 0.80 -8.02
N PRO A 185 -12.71 0.42 -8.75
CA PRO A 185 -12.82 -0.65 -9.73
C PRO A 185 -12.91 -2.04 -9.07
N ILE A 186 -14.08 -2.67 -9.17
CA ILE A 186 -14.36 -4.01 -8.62
C ILE A 186 -13.73 -5.09 -9.49
N GLY A 187 -13.06 -6.06 -8.86
CA GLY A 187 -12.46 -7.23 -9.52
C GLY A 187 -11.24 -6.89 -10.41
N ALA A 188 -10.68 -5.68 -10.30
CA ALA A 188 -9.57 -5.23 -11.14
C ALA A 188 -8.32 -6.11 -11.00
N GLN A 189 -8.00 -6.57 -9.78
CA GLN A 189 -6.90 -7.50 -9.52
C GLN A 189 -7.28 -8.91 -9.97
N ALA A 190 -8.55 -9.31 -9.77
CA ALA A 190 -9.06 -10.62 -10.17
C ALA A 190 -9.04 -10.84 -11.68
N ALA A 191 -9.18 -9.77 -12.46
CA ALA A 191 -9.14 -9.79 -13.92
C ALA A 191 -7.73 -10.03 -14.51
N LEU A 192 -6.67 -9.96 -13.69
CA LEU A 192 -5.31 -10.17 -14.18
C LEU A 192 -5.03 -11.66 -14.48
N PRO A 193 -4.33 -12.00 -15.58
CA PRO A 193 -4.20 -13.38 -16.07
C PRO A 193 -3.62 -14.39 -15.06
N ASN A 194 -2.82 -13.91 -14.11
CA ASN A 194 -2.13 -14.74 -13.14
C ASN A 194 -2.74 -14.64 -11.73
N PHE A 195 -3.99 -14.17 -11.57
CA PHE A 195 -4.61 -14.00 -10.25
C PHE A 195 -4.66 -15.28 -9.43
N ILE A 196 -4.76 -16.44 -10.09
CA ILE A 196 -4.72 -17.76 -9.46
C ILE A 196 -3.34 -18.14 -8.89
N LYS A 197 -2.27 -17.49 -9.36
CA LYS A 197 -0.88 -17.69 -8.90
C LYS A 197 -0.54 -16.81 -7.70
N ARG A 198 -1.49 -16.03 -7.18
CA ARG A 198 -1.26 -15.24 -5.97
C ARG A 198 -0.82 -16.16 -4.81
N PRO A 199 0.10 -15.69 -3.97
CA PRO A 199 0.51 -16.43 -2.78
C PRO A 199 -0.70 -16.75 -1.91
N ARG A 200 -0.81 -18.00 -1.50
CA ARG A 200 -1.79 -18.47 -0.53
C ARG A 200 -1.28 -18.21 0.88
N LYS A 201 -2.20 -18.26 1.84
CA LYS A 201 -1.87 -18.17 3.26
C LYS A 201 -0.79 -19.20 3.61
N GLY A 202 0.38 -18.71 4.02
CA GLY A 202 1.52 -19.54 4.41
C GLY A 202 2.57 -19.79 3.33
N ASP A 203 2.38 -19.30 2.10
CA ASP A 203 3.34 -19.53 1.01
C ASP A 203 4.70 -18.86 1.27
N PHE A 204 4.71 -17.62 1.79
CA PHE A 204 5.94 -16.89 2.09
C PHE A 204 6.45 -17.08 3.52
N PHE A 205 5.55 -17.29 4.47
CA PHE A 205 5.92 -17.42 5.89
C PHE A 205 6.22 -18.85 6.34
N ARG A 206 6.24 -19.82 5.41
CA ARG A 206 6.64 -21.21 5.70
C ARG A 206 8.12 -21.33 6.02
N GLU A 207 8.93 -20.56 5.31
CA GLU A 207 10.37 -20.42 5.52
C GLU A 207 10.67 -18.93 5.64
N LYS A 208 10.48 -18.38 6.85
CA LYS A 208 10.82 -16.98 7.13
C LYS A 208 12.33 -16.77 7.01
N THR A 209 12.80 -16.31 5.86
CA THR A 209 14.18 -15.85 5.67
C THR A 209 14.42 -14.44 6.21
N ASP A 210 13.35 -13.75 6.61
CA ASP A 210 13.28 -12.37 7.06
C ASP A 210 13.05 -12.23 8.57
N LEU A 211 13.30 -13.29 9.35
CA LEU A 211 13.34 -13.17 10.80
C LEU A 211 14.37 -12.11 11.15
N TRP A 212 13.87 -10.98 11.68
CA TRP A 212 14.66 -10.02 12.41
C TRP A 212 15.57 -10.80 13.37
N PRO A 213 16.88 -10.49 13.46
CA PRO A 213 17.76 -11.20 14.38
C PRO A 213 17.16 -11.05 15.78
N LEU A 214 16.61 -12.15 16.28
CA LEU A 214 16.22 -12.28 17.67
C LEU A 214 17.52 -12.23 18.46
N GLY A 215 17.59 -11.39 19.49
CA GLY A 215 18.67 -11.48 20.46
C GLY A 215 18.71 -12.89 21.05
N GLU A 216 19.90 -13.37 21.43
CA GLU A 216 20.06 -14.71 22.03
C GLU A 216 19.19 -14.91 23.30
N ASP A 217 18.76 -13.81 23.92
CA ASP A 217 17.83 -13.74 25.04
C ASP A 217 16.35 -14.00 24.68
N GLU A 218 15.97 -13.88 23.39
CA GLU A 218 14.60 -14.09 22.91
C GLU A 218 14.37 -15.50 22.33
N VAL A 219 15.43 -16.27 22.10
CA VAL A 219 15.33 -17.67 21.64
C VAL A 219 15.20 -18.58 22.85
N GLY A 220 13.95 -18.78 23.31
CA GLY A 220 13.64 -19.74 24.36
C GLY A 220 14.22 -21.12 24.03
N VAL A 221 15.07 -21.63 24.93
CA VAL A 221 15.71 -22.93 24.82
C VAL A 221 14.66 -24.04 24.91
N GLU A 222 14.07 -24.41 23.78
CA GLU A 222 13.50 -25.74 23.57
C GLU A 222 13.92 -26.27 22.20
N SER A 223 15.23 -26.52 22.05
CA SER A 223 15.72 -27.47 21.07
C SER A 223 15.33 -28.89 21.50
N LYS A 224 14.08 -29.28 21.28
CA LYS A 224 13.74 -30.70 21.13
C LYS A 224 14.24 -31.14 19.75
N LYS A 225 15.27 -31.98 19.77
CA LYS A 225 15.78 -32.72 18.61
C LYS A 225 14.60 -33.28 17.81
N LEU A 226 14.37 -32.74 16.61
CA LEU A 226 13.60 -33.44 15.58
C LEU A 226 14.56 -34.48 14.99
N GLU A 227 14.33 -35.73 15.36
CA GLU A 227 14.98 -36.90 14.78
C GLU A 227 14.75 -36.94 13.26
N ASP A 228 15.77 -37.41 12.54
CA ASP A 228 15.85 -37.52 11.09
C ASP A 228 14.57 -38.12 10.47
N GLY A 229 13.86 -37.30 9.68
CA GLY A 229 12.79 -37.72 8.77
C GLY A 229 13.30 -37.87 7.33
N PRO A 230 12.66 -38.70 6.48
CA PRO A 230 13.33 -39.32 5.34
C PRO A 230 13.61 -38.35 4.19
N VAL A 231 14.80 -38.53 3.61
CA VAL A 231 15.22 -37.94 2.33
C VAL A 231 14.45 -38.63 1.21
N TRP A 232 13.72 -37.86 0.40
CA TRP A 232 13.18 -38.33 -0.87
C TRP A 232 14.05 -37.80 -2.01
N LEU A 233 14.49 -38.74 -2.88
CA LEU A 233 15.23 -38.52 -4.11
C LEU A 233 14.43 -37.73 -5.16
#